data_AF-A0A511YX03-F1
#
_entry.id   AF-A0A511YX03-F1
#
_cell.length_a   1.000
_cell.length_b   1.000
_cell.length_c   1.000
_cell.angle_alpha   90.00
_cell.angle_beta   90.00
_cell.angle_gamma   90.00
#
_symmetry.space_group_name_H-M   'P 1'
#
loop_
_entity.id
_entity.type
_entity.pdbx_description
1 polymer ?
#
loop_
_entity_poly.entity_id
_entity_poly.type
_entity_poly.pdbx_seq_one_letter_code
_entity_poly.pdbx_strand_id
1 'polypeptide(L)'
;MRLRGDDLTWQEIDGELVILDLARSSYLTTNGTGAFLAKLLVEERSADDLAAALAAEYGIDEADAREDVAAFVAELGRLELLEGTPAE
;
A
#
# COMPACT_ATOMS: atom_id res chain seq x y z
N MET A 1 -6.31 6.04 -6.64
CA MET A 1 -4.85 5.86 -6.52
C MET A 1 -4.54 4.40 -6.76
N ARG A 2 -3.43 4.06 -7.42
CA ARG A 2 -3.01 2.68 -7.64
C ARG A 2 -1.49 2.53 -7.54
N LEU A 3 -1.02 1.32 -7.29
CA LEU A 3 0.40 0.98 -7.35
C LEU A 3 0.87 1.04 -8.82
N ARG A 4 2.05 1.59 -9.06
CA ARG A 4 2.67 1.57 -10.39
C ARG A 4 2.96 0.11 -10.77
N GLY A 5 2.47 -0.35 -11.92
CA GLY A 5 2.65 -1.74 -12.37
C GLY A 5 3.92 -1.97 -13.21
N ASP A 6 4.63 -0.90 -13.54
CA ASP A 6 5.77 -0.92 -14.46
C ASP A 6 7.06 -1.08 -13.63
N ASP A 7 7.67 -2.27 -13.70
CA ASP A 7 8.93 -2.65 -13.04
C ASP A 7 8.90 -2.87 -11.51
N LEU A 8 7.70 -3.06 -10.97
CA LEU A 8 7.44 -3.40 -9.57
C LEU A 8 7.21 -4.91 -9.39
N THR A 9 7.96 -5.52 -8.48
CA THR A 9 7.81 -6.91 -8.05
C THR A 9 7.45 -6.92 -6.57
N TRP A 10 6.55 -7.82 -6.15
CA TRP A 10 6.27 -8.03 -4.74
C TRP A 10 6.38 -9.52 -4.39
N GLN A 11 6.91 -9.82 -3.22
CA GLN A 11 7.04 -11.18 -2.71
C GLN A 11 6.69 -11.22 -1.23
N GLU A 12 5.86 -12.18 -0.84
CA GLU A 12 5.50 -12.41 0.56
C GLU A 12 6.50 -13.37 1.19
N ILE A 13 7.13 -12.95 2.30
CA ILE A 13 8.16 -13.68 3.02
C ILE A 13 7.79 -13.60 4.51
N ASP A 14 7.53 -14.74 5.15
CA ASP A 14 7.17 -14.82 6.57
C ASP A 14 5.93 -13.97 6.99
N GLY A 15 5.03 -13.67 6.04
CA GLY A 15 3.85 -12.83 6.28
C GLY A 15 4.12 -11.32 6.12
N GLU A 16 5.34 -10.93 5.78
CA GLU A 16 5.72 -9.59 5.36
C GLU A 16 5.75 -9.51 3.83
N LEU A 17 5.28 -8.41 3.25
CA LEU A 17 5.37 -8.19 1.82
C LEU A 17 6.59 -7.33 1.51
N VAL A 18 7.46 -7.86 0.67
CA VAL A 18 8.63 -7.16 0.16
C VAL A 18 8.35 -6.70 -1.25
N ILE A 19 8.26 -5.40 -1.42
CA ILE A 19 8.07 -4.72 -2.69
C ILE A 19 9.45 -4.29 -3.20
N LEU A 20 9.87 -4.83 -4.34
CA LEU A 20 11.09 -4.45 -5.05
C LEU A 20 10.71 -3.60 -6.26
N ASP A 21 11.28 -2.40 -6.31
CA ASP A 21 11.29 -1.54 -7.48
C ASP A 21 12.61 -1.76 -8.22
N LEU A 22 12.53 -2.44 -9.36
CA LEU A 22 13.70 -2.76 -10.18
C LEU A 22 14.26 -1.48 -10.86
N ALA A 23 13.39 -0.50 -11.12
CA ALA A 23 13.73 0.70 -11.88
C ALA A 23 14.69 1.62 -11.11
N ARG A 24 14.46 1.76 -9.80
CA ARG A 24 15.24 2.61 -8.89
C ARG A 24 16.09 1.77 -7.94
N SER A 25 16.03 0.44 -8.03
CA SER A 25 16.71 -0.49 -7.12
C SER A 25 16.35 -0.23 -5.64
N SER A 26 15.11 0.16 -5.40
CA SER A 26 14.56 0.41 -4.07
C SER A 26 13.78 -0.81 -3.60
N TYR A 27 13.78 -1.07 -2.29
CA TYR A 27 12.93 -2.08 -1.69
C TYR A 27 12.15 -1.47 -0.53
N LEU A 28 10.88 -1.85 -0.43
CA LEU A 28 9.98 -1.51 0.67
C LEU A 28 9.49 -2.81 1.29
N THR A 29 9.77 -3.00 2.56
CA THR A 29 9.21 -4.10 3.35
C THR A 29 8.03 -3.58 4.13
N THR A 30 6.88 -4.23 4.01
CA THR A 30 5.69 -3.90 4.77
C THR A 30 5.20 -5.11 5.57
N ASN A 31 4.62 -4.82 6.74
CA ASN A 31 3.88 -5.79 7.54
C ASN A 31 2.64 -6.31 6.79
N GLY A 32 1.95 -7.29 7.38
CA GLY A 32 0.75 -7.90 6.81
C GLY A 32 -0.33 -6.87 6.42
N THR A 33 -0.53 -5.81 7.20
CA THR A 33 -1.52 -4.74 6.89
C THR A 33 -1.18 -4.03 5.58
N GLY A 34 0.05 -3.55 5.40
CA GLY A 34 0.43 -2.93 4.13
C GLY A 34 0.55 -3.93 2.97
N ALA A 35 0.76 -5.22 3.24
CA ALA A 35 0.66 -6.26 2.21
C ALA A 35 -0.75 -6.35 1.63
N PHE A 36 -1.75 -6.29 2.52
CA PHE A 36 -3.15 -6.26 2.16
C PHE A 36 -3.52 -4.97 1.40
N LEU A 37 -3.05 -3.81 1.87
CA LEU A 37 -3.24 -2.53 1.18
C LEU A 37 -2.61 -2.51 -0.23
N ALA A 38 -1.39 -3.04 -0.38
CA ALA A 38 -0.72 -3.14 -1.66
C ALA A 38 -1.52 -4.00 -2.66
N LYS A 39 -2.08 -5.13 -2.20
CA LYS A 39 -2.95 -6.00 -3.01
C LYS A 39 -4.22 -5.26 -3.47
N LEU A 40 -4.82 -4.44 -2.61
CA LEU A 40 -5.98 -3.62 -2.96
C LEU A 40 -5.64 -2.46 -3.92
N LEU A 41 -4.45 -1.86 -3.74
CA LEU A 41 -3.93 -0.78 -4.59
C LEU A 41 -3.51 -1.24 -5.99
N VAL A 42 -3.56 -2.54 -6.31
CA VAL A 42 -3.42 -3.02 -7.69
C VAL A 42 -4.54 -2.47 -8.57
N GLU A 43 -5.74 -2.30 -8.00
CA GLU A 43 -6.88 -1.65 -8.63
C GLU A 43 -6.99 -0.19 -8.18
N GLU A 44 -7.65 0.64 -9.00
CA GLU A 44 -7.87 2.04 -8.65
C GLU A 44 -8.82 2.13 -7.44
N ARG A 45 -8.26 2.52 -6.29
CA ARG A 45 -9.00 2.67 -5.03
C ARG A 45 -8.71 4.01 -4.37
N SER A 46 -9.63 4.43 -3.49
CA SER A 46 -9.47 5.62 -2.64
C SER A 46 -8.97 5.21 -1.26
N ALA A 47 -8.26 6.12 -0.58
CA ALA A 47 -7.74 5.89 0.77
C ALA A 47 -8.84 5.50 1.77
N ASP A 48 -10.04 6.08 1.63
CA ASP A 48 -11.18 5.78 2.51
C ASP A 48 -11.68 4.34 2.35
N ASP A 49 -11.71 3.83 1.12
CA ASP A 49 -12.08 2.44 0.82
C ASP A 49 -11.04 1.45 1.32
N LEU A 50 -9.75 1.79 1.17
CA LEU A 50 -8.64 1.03 1.72
C LEU A 50 -8.72 0.93 3.25
N ALA A 51 -9.01 2.05 3.92
CA ALA A 51 -9.15 2.09 5.37
C ALA A 51 -10.34 1.25 5.85
N ALA A 52 -11.50 1.35 5.18
CA ALA A 52 -12.66 0.54 5.49
C ALA A 52 -12.40 -0.96 5.28
N ALA A 53 -11.71 -1.34 4.20
CA ALA A 53 -11.33 -2.72 3.92
C ALA A 53 -10.33 -3.25 4.96
N LEU A 54 -9.34 -2.44 5.34
CA LEU A 54 -8.34 -2.81 6.35
C LEU A 54 -8.98 -2.98 7.73
N ALA A 55 -9.84 -2.04 8.13
CA ALA A 55 -10.59 -2.13 9.39
C ALA A 55 -11.48 -3.37 9.43
N ALA A 56 -12.14 -3.71 8.32
CA ALA A 56 -12.99 -4.91 8.23
C ALA A 56 -12.19 -6.22 8.28
N GLU A 57 -11.03 -6.29 7.62
CA GLU A 57 -10.18 -7.48 7.58
C GLU A 57 -9.45 -7.71 8.92
N TYR A 58 -8.88 -6.66 9.50
CA TYR A 58 -8.07 -6.75 10.72
C TYR A 58 -8.88 -6.51 12.02
N GLY A 59 -10.12 -6.05 11.91
CA GLY A 59 -10.96 -5.73 13.06
C GLY A 59 -10.45 -4.56 13.92
N ILE A 60 -9.72 -3.63 13.29
CA ILE A 60 -9.16 -2.44 13.93
C ILE A 60 -10.11 -1.23 13.79
N ASP A 61 -9.83 -0.16 14.54
CA ASP A 61 -10.61 1.08 14.45
C ASP A 61 -10.38 1.79 13.10
N GLU A 62 -11.41 2.43 12.56
CA GLU A 62 -11.30 3.18 11.31
C GLU A 62 -10.28 4.33 11.38
N ALA A 63 -10.06 4.92 12.57
CA ALA A 63 -9.05 5.95 12.74
C ALA A 63 -7.64 5.37 12.61
N ASP A 64 -7.39 4.23 13.25
CA ASP A 64 -6.13 3.49 13.16
C ASP A 64 -5.87 3.03 11.72
N ALA A 65 -6.90 2.47 11.07
CA ALA A 65 -6.82 2.04 9.68
C ALA A 65 -6.52 3.20 8.71
N ARG A 66 -7.13 4.36 8.91
CA ARG A 66 -6.84 5.56 8.09
C ARG A 66 -5.41 6.05 8.31
N GLU A 67 -4.90 6.00 9.54
CA GLU A 67 -3.53 6.41 9.85
C GLU A 67 -2.51 5.45 9.19
N ASP A 68 -2.73 4.14 9.27
CA ASP A 68 -1.93 3.11 8.60
C ASP A 68 -1.94 3.30 7.07
N VAL A 69 -3.12 3.50 6.47
CA VAL A 69 -3.25 3.76 5.03
C VAL A 69 -2.54 5.04 4.62
N ALA A 70 -2.70 6.12 5.39
CA ALA A 70 -2.06 7.40 5.10
C ALA A 70 -0.53 7.29 5.17
N ALA A 71 0.00 6.60 6.19
CA ALA A 71 1.42 6.35 6.31
C ALA A 71 1.95 5.49 5.15
N PHE A 72 1.22 4.45 4.77
CA PHE A 72 1.59 3.56 3.67
C PHE A 72 1.60 4.28 2.32
N VAL A 73 0.55 5.06 2.01
CA VAL A 73 0.45 5.85 0.78
C VAL A 73 1.53 6.94 0.74
N ALA A 74 1.84 7.58 1.87
CA ALA A 74 2.90 8.57 1.95
C ALA A 74 4.29 7.96 1.66
N GLU A 75 4.58 6.77 2.18
CA GLU A 75 5.83 6.05 1.89
C GLU A 75 5.92 5.63 0.41
N LEU A 76 4.84 5.09 -0.16
CA LEU A 76 4.77 4.78 -1.58
C LEU A 76 4.99 6.03 -2.46
N GLY A 77 4.39 7.16 -2.08
CA GLY A 77 4.58 8.43 -2.77
C GLY A 77 6.02 8.94 -2.67
N ARG A 78 6.67 8.77 -1.51
CA ARG A 78 8.08 9.12 -1.30
C ARG A 78 9.02 8.30 -2.18
N LEU A 79 8.68 7.03 -2.41
CA LEU A 79 9.42 6.11 -3.26
C LEU A 79 9.02 6.20 -4.75
N GLU A 80 8.09 7.10 -5.10
CA GLU A 80 7.54 7.27 -6.46
C GLU A 80 6.92 5.98 -7.02
N LEU A 81 6.36 5.14 -6.14
CA LEU A 81 5.72 3.85 -6.46
C LEU A 81 4.21 3.97 -6.67
N LEU A 82 3.63 5.13 -6.38
CA LEU A 82 2.20 5.39 -6.52
C LEU A 82 1.89 6.10 -7.84
N GLU A 83 0.87 5.62 -8.55
CA GLU A 83 0.33 6.26 -9.73
C GLU A 83 -1.07 6.84 -9.42
N GLY A 84 -1.24 8.14 -9.70
CA GLY A 84 -2.44 8.91 -9.39
C GLY A 84 -2.27 9.79 -8.15
N THR A 85 -2.66 11.05 -8.26
CA THR A 85 -2.62 12.04 -7.16
C THR A 85 -3.63 11.64 -6.08
N PRO A 86 -3.33 11.86 -4.78
CA PRO A 86 -4.38 11.84 -3.75
C PRO A 86 -5.47 12.81 -4.19
N ALA A 87 -6.69 12.33 -4.42
CA ALA A 87 -7.82 13.22 -4.63
C ALA A 87 -8.08 13.93 -3.30
N GLU A 88 -7.97 15.26 -3.32
CA GLU A 88 -8.28 16.17 -2.20
C GLU A 88 -9.71 16.02 -1.67
#